data_AF-A0A0C3ICB9-F1
#
_entry.id   AF-A0A0C3ICB9-F1
#
_cell.length_a   1.000
_cell.length_b   1.000
_cell.length_c   1.000
_cell.angle_alpha   90.00
_cell.angle_beta   90.00
_cell.angle_gamma   90.00
#
_symmetry.space_group_name_H-M   'P 1'
#
loop_
_entity.id
_entity.type
_entity.pdbx_description
1 polymer ?
#
loop_
_entity_poly.entity_id
_entity_poly.type
_entity_poly.pdbx_seq_one_letter_code
_entity_poly.pdbx_strand_id
1 'polypeptide(L)'
;MRQFWIFILTATIVLLSLYFVNFNVVHIPLFSEKQQDWASFGSYIGGTLGSLLAFLAYLGIREQLSEQRNSIKKQARDKAFDEHVTRIKESLERTNQLSIESMLPIEKHLGIELAFCLDSELQKVSEQAEPIYILDDVIHASRLIQSAEYIFRRYLYLIEQSAKDLSEACPLDEHRWSAVVTWRLFQKRAKLLNYLALKAEQELLAPNPEMYKHEYQEILMALGAYENWERDWKTMGIGF
;
A
#
# COMPACT_ATOMS: atom_id res chain seq x y z
N MET A 1 -32.23 3.85 1.26
CA MET A 1 -32.80 4.97 2.07
C MET A 1 -34.06 5.62 1.48
N ARG A 2 -34.05 6.23 0.27
CA ARG A 2 -35.24 6.94 -0.27
C ARG A 2 -36.50 6.07 -0.40
N GLN A 3 -36.36 4.83 -0.87
CA GLN A 3 -37.47 3.89 -1.02
C GLN A 3 -38.05 3.41 0.33
N PHE A 4 -37.22 3.36 1.38
CA PHE A 4 -37.64 2.97 2.73
C PHE A 4 -38.55 4.03 3.35
N TRP A 5 -38.18 5.32 3.26
CA TRP A 5 -39.01 6.42 3.74
C TRP A 5 -40.35 6.53 2.99
N ILE A 6 -40.36 6.28 1.68
CA ILE A 6 -41.57 6.23 0.87
C ILE A 6 -42.48 5.09 1.35
N PHE A 7 -41.94 3.91 1.63
CA PHE A 7 -42.71 2.78 2.16
C PHE A 7 -43.36 3.09 3.51
N ILE A 8 -42.62 3.68 4.46
CA ILE A 8 -43.15 4.07 5.79
C ILE A 8 -44.28 5.10 5.65
N LEU A 9 -44.06 6.14 4.85
CA LEU A 9 -45.07 7.17 4.60
C LEU A 9 -46.34 6.56 4.00
N THR A 10 -46.17 5.68 3.01
CA THR A 10 -47.29 5.01 2.32
C THR A 10 -48.07 4.09 3.27
N ALA A 11 -47.38 3.29 4.07
CA ALA A 11 -48.02 2.41 5.07
C ALA A 11 -48.80 3.20 6.12
N THR A 12 -48.25 4.34 6.57
CA THR A 12 -48.90 5.24 7.53
C THR A 12 -50.16 5.88 6.94
N ILE A 13 -50.09 6.36 5.69
CA ILE A 13 -51.24 6.93 4.98
C ILE A 13 -52.33 5.88 4.77
N VAL A 14 -51.97 4.67 4.35
CA VAL A 14 -52.93 3.57 4.13
C VAL A 14 -53.66 3.19 5.43
N LEU A 15 -52.95 3.09 6.55
CA LEU A 15 -53.56 2.81 7.87
C LEU A 15 -54.51 3.92 8.32
N LEU A 16 -54.11 5.19 8.16
CA LEU A 16 -54.95 6.34 8.46
C LEU A 16 -56.20 6.39 7.56
N SER A 17 -56.05 6.09 6.27
CA SER A 17 -57.17 6.04 5.31
C SER A 17 -58.14 4.90 5.59
N LEU A 18 -57.66 3.69 5.89
CA LEU A 18 -58.50 2.54 6.25
C LEU A 18 -59.35 2.83 7.50
N TYR A 19 -58.74 3.47 8.50
CA TYR A 19 -59.48 3.87 9.70
C TYR A 19 -60.51 4.97 9.39
N PHE A 20 -60.12 6.00 8.62
CA PHE A 20 -61.03 7.09 8.25
C PHE A 20 -62.25 6.59 7.47
N VAL A 21 -62.07 5.65 6.54
CA VAL A 21 -63.17 5.03 5.78
C VAL A 21 -64.09 4.21 6.69
N ASN A 22 -63.53 3.41 7.60
CA ASN A 22 -64.31 2.61 8.54
C ASN A 22 -65.19 3.49 9.44
N PHE A 23 -64.65 4.61 9.95
CA PHE A 23 -65.34 5.45 10.93
C PHE A 23 -66.20 6.58 10.35
N ASN A 24 -65.87 7.15 9.19
CA ASN A 24 -66.56 8.34 8.64
C ASN A 24 -67.40 8.08 7.38
N VAL A 25 -67.17 7.00 6.63
CA VAL A 25 -67.87 6.77 5.35
C VAL A 25 -69.05 5.81 5.50
N VAL A 26 -68.96 4.81 6.39
CA VAL A 26 -70.05 3.86 6.63
C VAL A 26 -71.15 4.47 7.53
N HIS A 27 -70.84 5.51 8.30
CA HIS A 27 -71.78 6.26 9.13
C HIS A 27 -71.56 7.76 8.94
N ILE A 28 -72.52 8.48 8.36
CA ILE A 28 -72.52 9.95 8.28
C ILE A 28 -73.65 10.45 9.19
N PRO A 29 -73.45 11.44 10.10
CA PRO A 29 -72.43 12.49 10.01
C PRO A 29 -71.49 12.65 11.22
N LEU A 30 -70.35 13.28 10.88
CA LEU A 30 -69.50 14.21 11.64
C LEU A 30 -68.77 13.67 12.88
N PHE A 31 -67.54 14.15 13.04
CA PHE A 31 -66.64 13.93 14.18
C PHE A 31 -67.40 13.59 15.45
N SER A 32 -67.14 12.39 16.00
CA SER A 32 -67.88 11.94 17.18
C SER A 32 -67.82 12.98 18.30
N GLU A 33 -68.97 13.38 18.83
CA GLU A 33 -69.05 14.26 19.99
C GLU A 33 -68.70 13.52 21.29
N LYS A 34 -68.58 12.19 21.24
CA LYS A 34 -68.26 11.36 22.40
C LYS A 34 -66.75 11.32 22.60
N GLN A 35 -66.29 11.89 23.70
CA GLN A 35 -64.89 11.82 24.18
C GLN A 35 -64.31 10.39 24.11
N GLN A 36 -65.13 9.38 24.37
CA GLN A 36 -64.73 7.98 24.41
C GLN A 36 -64.32 7.40 23.05
N ASP A 37 -64.89 7.90 21.95
CA ASP A 37 -64.54 7.45 20.60
C ASP A 37 -63.17 8.00 20.19
N TRP A 38 -62.88 9.25 20.56
CA TRP A 38 -61.56 9.86 20.41
C TRP A 38 -60.48 9.20 21.26
N ALA A 39 -60.82 8.81 22.49
CA ALA A 39 -59.91 8.05 23.34
C ALA A 39 -59.60 6.68 22.72
N SER A 40 -60.62 5.98 22.21
CA SER A 40 -60.46 4.67 21.55
C SER A 40 -59.66 4.77 20.24
N PHE A 41 -59.86 5.85 19.47
CA PHE A 41 -59.06 6.17 18.29
C PHE A 41 -57.58 6.39 18.64
N GLY A 42 -57.31 7.25 19.64
CA GLY A 42 -55.96 7.53 20.11
C GLY A 42 -55.25 6.27 20.60
N SER A 43 -55.96 5.38 21.31
CA SER A 43 -55.42 4.09 21.74
C SER A 43 -55.14 3.13 20.59
N TYR A 44 -56.04 3.04 19.59
CA TYR A 44 -55.84 2.18 18.42
C TYR A 44 -54.66 2.65 17.56
N ILE A 45 -54.62 3.94 17.22
CA ILE A 45 -53.51 4.54 16.48
C ILE A 45 -52.21 4.43 17.27
N GLY A 46 -52.21 4.83 18.54
CA GLY A 46 -51.02 4.79 19.38
C GLY A 46 -50.45 3.37 19.53
N GLY A 47 -51.32 2.37 19.70
CA GLY A 47 -50.91 0.97 19.82
C GLY A 47 -50.43 0.37 18.50
N THR A 48 -51.17 0.56 17.41
CA THR A 48 -50.85 -0.05 16.11
C THR A 48 -49.72 0.68 15.36
N LEU A 49 -49.82 2.00 15.19
CA LEU A 49 -48.76 2.79 14.58
C LEU A 49 -47.53 2.85 15.48
N GLY A 50 -47.69 2.94 16.80
CA GLY A 50 -46.55 2.89 17.72
C GLY A 50 -45.76 1.59 17.58
N SER A 51 -46.44 0.43 17.56
CA SER A 51 -45.78 -0.87 17.39
C SER A 51 -45.17 -1.04 15.99
N LEU A 52 -45.87 -0.59 14.93
CA LEU A 52 -45.36 -0.65 13.55
C LEU A 52 -44.11 0.24 13.38
N LEU A 53 -44.15 1.47 13.88
CA LEU A 53 -43.04 2.40 13.82
C LEU A 53 -41.85 1.91 14.66
N ALA A 54 -42.10 1.31 15.83
CA ALA A 54 -41.04 0.69 16.63
C ALA A 54 -40.37 -0.48 15.89
N PHE A 55 -41.15 -1.32 15.20
CA PHE A 55 -40.61 -2.40 14.37
C PHE A 55 -39.79 -1.88 13.18
N LEU A 56 -40.28 -0.85 12.49
CA LEU A 56 -39.57 -0.20 11.40
C LEU A 56 -38.29 0.49 11.87
N ALA A 57 -38.32 1.15 13.04
CA ALA A 57 -37.14 1.73 13.66
C ALA A 57 -36.10 0.65 13.98
N TYR A 58 -36.53 -0.50 14.50
CA TYR A 58 -35.64 -1.65 14.72
C TYR A 58 -34.99 -2.14 13.40
N LEU A 59 -35.77 -2.27 12.32
CA LEU A 59 -35.24 -2.66 11.01
C LEU A 59 -34.23 -1.62 10.48
N GLY A 60 -34.53 -0.33 10.63
CA GLY A 60 -33.64 0.76 10.25
C GLY A 60 -32.31 0.71 11.01
N ILE A 61 -32.35 0.52 12.33
CA ILE A 61 -31.17 0.37 13.18
C ILE A 61 -30.35 -0.86 12.76
N ARG A 62 -31.00 -1.98 12.46
CA ARG A 62 -30.32 -3.19 12.00
C ARG A 62 -29.57 -2.98 10.69
N GLU A 63 -30.19 -2.32 9.71
CA GLU A 63 -29.55 -2.02 8.43
C GLU A 63 -28.38 -1.06 8.60
N GLN A 64 -28.59 0.01 9.38
CA GLN A 64 -27.53 0.97 9.72
C GLN A 64 -26.33 0.29 10.40
N LEU A 65 -26.57 -0.65 11.33
CA LEU A 65 -25.49 -1.43 11.95
C LEU A 65 -24.76 -2.31 10.94
N SER A 66 -25.45 -2.85 9.93
CA SER A 66 -24.85 -3.65 8.86
C SER A 66 -23.94 -2.80 7.99
N GLU A 67 -24.43 -1.64 7.53
CA GLU A 67 -23.65 -0.67 6.76
C GLU A 67 -22.44 -0.16 7.56
N GLN A 68 -22.63 0.19 8.83
CA GLN A 68 -21.54 0.60 9.72
C GLN A 68 -20.47 -0.49 9.86
N ARG A 69 -20.86 -1.75 10.08
CA ARG A 69 -19.90 -2.87 10.15
C ARG A 69 -19.12 -3.04 8.85
N ASN A 70 -19.76 -2.90 7.70
CA ASN A 70 -19.10 -2.98 6.40
C ASN A 70 -18.13 -1.80 6.20
N SER A 71 -18.54 -0.59 6.57
CA SER A 71 -17.68 0.60 6.51
C SER A 71 -16.45 0.46 7.43
N ILE A 72 -16.64 -0.02 8.66
CA ILE A 72 -15.53 -0.26 9.60
C ILE A 72 -14.56 -1.30 9.06
N LYS A 73 -15.06 -2.40 8.49
CA LYS A 73 -14.21 -3.44 7.87
C LYS A 73 -13.42 -2.88 6.69
N LYS A 74 -14.04 -2.04 5.86
CA LYS A 74 -13.36 -1.40 4.73
C LYS A 74 -12.27 -0.45 5.23
N GLN A 75 -12.61 0.46 6.15
CA GLN A 75 -11.63 1.39 6.75
C GLN A 75 -10.47 0.66 7.44
N ALA A 76 -10.72 -0.47 8.11
CA ALA A 76 -9.66 -1.27 8.72
C ALA A 76 -8.71 -1.88 7.68
N ARG A 77 -9.23 -2.29 6.51
CA ARG A 77 -8.40 -2.80 5.40
C ARG A 77 -7.57 -1.69 4.77
N ASP A 78 -8.20 -0.56 4.47
CA ASP A 78 -7.54 0.59 3.86
C ASP A 78 -6.43 1.11 4.78
N LYS A 79 -6.71 1.25 6.09
CA LYS A 79 -5.71 1.62 7.10
C LYS A 79 -4.56 0.62 7.19
N ALA A 80 -4.84 -0.68 7.19
CA ALA A 80 -3.79 -1.70 7.26
C ALA A 80 -2.90 -1.69 6.00
N PHE A 81 -3.48 -1.39 4.84
CA PHE A 81 -2.74 -1.19 3.60
C PHE A 81 -1.84 0.05 3.67
N ASP A 82 -2.38 1.20 4.06
CA ASP A 82 -1.62 2.45 4.21
C ASP A 82 -0.46 2.31 5.22
N GLU A 83 -0.72 1.66 6.36
CA GLU A 83 0.32 1.34 7.36
C GLU A 83 1.39 0.40 6.80
N HIS A 84 1.03 -0.51 5.90
CA HIS A 84 1.99 -1.42 5.29
C HIS A 84 2.85 -0.73 4.22
N VAL A 85 2.25 0.11 3.38
CA VAL A 85 2.95 0.95 2.40
C VAL A 85 3.92 1.90 3.09
N THR A 86 3.47 2.56 4.16
CA THR A 86 4.30 3.49 4.95
C THR A 86 5.52 2.77 5.55
N ARG A 87 5.32 1.60 6.17
CA ARG A 87 6.43 0.79 6.71
C ARG A 87 7.45 0.37 5.66
N ILE A 88 7.00 0.03 4.45
CA ILE A 88 7.90 -0.34 3.35
C ILE A 88 8.71 0.87 2.89
N LYS A 89 8.06 2.04 2.77
CA LYS A 89 8.73 3.30 2.44
C LYS A 89 9.81 3.64 3.47
N GLU A 90 9.48 3.60 4.76
CA GLU A 90 10.44 3.84 5.85
C GLU A 90 11.61 2.85 5.81
N SER A 91 11.32 1.57 5.53
CA SER A 91 12.36 0.55 5.39
C SER A 91 13.28 0.84 4.20
N LEU A 92 12.74 1.32 3.08
CA LEU A 92 13.51 1.68 1.89
C LEU A 92 14.41 2.89 2.16
N GLU A 93 13.88 3.94 2.79
CA GLU A 93 14.64 5.13 3.18
C GLU A 93 15.77 4.78 4.16
N ARG A 94 15.49 3.92 5.15
CA ARG A 94 16.50 3.43 6.07
C ARG A 94 17.60 2.64 5.36
N THR A 95 17.23 1.70 4.49
CA THR A 95 18.22 0.91 3.73
C THR A 95 19.01 1.80 2.77
N ASN A 96 18.40 2.84 2.19
CA ASN A 96 19.09 3.82 1.38
C ASN A 96 20.20 4.51 2.16
N GLN A 97 19.89 5.00 3.36
CA GLN A 97 20.84 5.66 4.23
C GLN A 97 21.99 4.73 4.63
N LEU A 98 21.69 3.50 5.04
CA LEU A 98 22.71 2.50 5.38
C LEU A 98 23.60 2.17 4.17
N SER A 99 23.03 2.09 2.97
CA SER A 99 23.78 1.86 1.74
C SER A 99 24.64 3.06 1.33
N ILE A 100 24.33 4.29 1.77
CA ILE A 100 25.22 5.45 1.58
C ILE A 100 26.40 5.31 2.56
N GLU A 101 26.09 5.06 3.83
CA GLU A 101 27.09 4.93 4.89
C GLU A 101 28.07 3.79 4.62
N SER A 102 27.62 2.66 4.07
CA SER A 102 28.48 1.54 3.71
C SER A 102 29.46 1.84 2.58
N MET A 103 29.22 2.88 1.78
CA MET A 103 30.12 3.27 0.69
C MET A 103 31.23 4.22 1.16
N LEU A 104 31.08 4.86 2.32
CA LEU A 104 32.06 5.84 2.82
C LEU A 104 33.48 5.29 2.96
N PRO A 105 33.71 4.05 3.47
CA PRO A 105 35.06 3.47 3.52
C PRO A 105 35.66 3.26 2.13
N ILE A 106 34.85 2.77 1.18
CA ILE A 106 35.23 2.54 -0.21
C ILE A 106 35.57 3.87 -0.89
N GLU A 107 34.70 4.87 -0.75
CA GLU A 107 34.90 6.22 -1.28
C GLU A 107 36.18 6.86 -0.73
N LYS A 108 36.43 6.72 0.57
CA LYS A 108 37.66 7.20 1.21
C LYS A 108 38.91 6.49 0.68
N HIS A 109 38.85 5.17 0.48
CA HIS A 109 39.97 4.40 -0.07
C HIS A 109 40.29 4.82 -1.51
N LEU A 110 39.25 5.03 -2.31
CA LEU A 110 39.37 5.45 -3.71
C LEU A 110 39.63 6.96 -3.89
N GLY A 111 39.53 7.74 -2.82
CA GLY A 111 39.67 9.19 -2.88
C GLY A 111 38.61 9.89 -3.74
N ILE A 112 37.41 9.32 -3.82
CA ILE A 112 36.29 9.86 -4.61
C ILE A 112 35.10 10.22 -3.73
N GLU A 113 34.23 11.07 -4.25
CA GLU A 113 32.89 11.27 -3.71
C GLU A 113 31.89 10.78 -4.76
N LEU A 114 31.21 9.67 -4.47
CA LEU A 114 30.42 8.97 -5.48
C LEU A 114 29.25 9.82 -5.99
N ALA A 115 28.74 10.75 -5.19
CA ALA A 115 27.70 11.69 -5.59
C ALA A 115 28.09 12.49 -6.85
N PHE A 116 29.36 12.90 -6.97
CA PHE A 116 29.85 13.78 -8.04
C PHE A 116 30.57 13.05 -9.19
N CYS A 117 30.92 11.78 -9.03
CA CYS A 117 31.64 11.01 -10.05
C CYS A 117 30.75 10.70 -11.28
N LEU A 118 31.25 10.72 -12.52
CA LEU A 118 30.44 10.34 -13.67
C LEU A 118 30.38 8.82 -13.84
N ASP A 119 29.28 8.31 -14.40
CA ASP A 119 29.08 6.88 -14.67
C ASP A 119 30.18 6.28 -15.56
N SER A 120 30.77 7.08 -16.45
CA SER A 120 31.89 6.70 -17.32
C SER A 120 33.24 6.61 -16.60
N GLU A 121 33.35 7.21 -15.41
CA GLU A 121 34.58 7.25 -14.62
C GLU A 121 34.65 6.10 -13.63
N LEU A 122 33.51 5.52 -13.23
CA LEU A 122 33.43 4.46 -12.22
C LEU A 122 34.36 3.27 -12.50
N GLN A 123 34.45 2.83 -13.76
CA GLN A 123 35.34 1.73 -14.15
C GLN A 123 36.81 2.11 -13.93
N LYS A 124 37.23 3.32 -14.36
CA LYS A 124 38.60 3.80 -14.18
C LYS A 124 38.98 3.98 -12.71
N VAL A 125 38.03 4.45 -11.89
CA VAL A 125 38.25 4.57 -10.45
C VAL A 125 38.41 3.17 -9.82
N SER A 126 37.61 2.20 -10.25
CA SER A 126 37.72 0.83 -9.73
C SER A 126 39.07 0.17 -10.01
N GLU A 127 39.77 0.56 -11.08
CA GLU A 127 41.10 0.04 -11.41
C GLU A 127 42.16 0.42 -10.37
N GLN A 128 41.98 1.55 -9.69
CA GLN A 128 42.89 2.06 -8.64
C GLN A 128 42.70 1.36 -7.30
N ALA A 129 41.62 0.59 -7.14
CA ALA A 129 41.32 -0.11 -5.92
C ALA A 129 42.28 -1.27 -5.67
N GLU A 130 42.70 -1.47 -4.43
CA GLU A 130 43.42 -2.68 -4.03
C GLU A 130 42.46 -3.65 -3.34
N PRO A 131 42.05 -4.76 -3.98
CA PRO A 131 40.93 -5.59 -3.49
C PRO A 131 41.07 -6.07 -2.04
N ILE A 132 42.30 -6.33 -1.59
CA ILE A 132 42.56 -6.83 -0.24
C ILE A 132 42.13 -5.86 0.87
N TYR A 133 42.10 -4.55 0.59
CA TYR A 133 41.73 -3.53 1.57
C TYR A 133 40.25 -3.17 1.58
N ILE A 134 39.51 -3.54 0.54
CA ILE A 134 38.10 -3.15 0.35
C ILE A 134 37.15 -4.34 0.28
N LEU A 135 37.64 -5.58 0.30
CA LEU A 135 36.85 -6.79 0.11
C LEU A 135 35.64 -6.87 1.07
N ASP A 136 35.88 -6.69 2.36
CA ASP A 136 34.83 -6.77 3.38
C ASP A 136 33.79 -5.66 3.20
N ASP A 137 34.24 -4.44 2.87
CA ASP A 137 33.35 -3.30 2.62
C ASP A 137 32.51 -3.53 1.36
N VAL A 138 33.10 -4.09 0.30
CA VAL A 138 32.39 -4.45 -0.94
C VAL A 138 31.35 -5.52 -0.67
N ILE A 139 31.67 -6.55 0.11
CA ILE A 139 30.70 -7.60 0.49
C ILE A 139 29.55 -6.99 1.32
N HIS A 140 29.89 -6.17 2.32
CA HIS A 140 28.89 -5.54 3.19
C HIS A 140 27.95 -4.61 2.41
N ALA A 141 28.51 -3.72 1.59
CA ALA A 141 27.74 -2.80 0.76
C ALA A 141 26.90 -3.55 -0.29
N SER A 142 27.42 -4.64 -0.87
CA SER A 142 26.68 -5.46 -1.84
C SER A 142 25.46 -6.12 -1.20
N ARG A 143 25.58 -6.66 0.01
CA ARG A 143 24.44 -7.22 0.76
C ARG A 143 23.37 -6.16 1.08
N LEU A 144 23.78 -4.93 1.40
CA LEU A 144 22.83 -3.85 1.64
C LEU A 144 22.06 -3.47 0.37
N ILE A 145 22.72 -3.40 -0.79
CA ILE A 145 22.02 -3.17 -2.06
C ILE A 145 21.09 -4.33 -2.40
N GLN A 146 21.48 -5.58 -2.15
CA GLN A 146 20.58 -6.73 -2.29
C GLN A 146 19.34 -6.61 -1.41
N SER A 147 19.50 -6.18 -0.16
CA SER A 147 18.36 -5.94 0.73
C SER A 147 17.46 -4.81 0.23
N ALA A 148 18.03 -3.75 -0.33
CA ALA A 148 17.29 -2.64 -0.91
C ALA A 148 16.44 -3.09 -2.10
N GLU A 149 16.99 -3.95 -2.94
CA GLU A 149 16.31 -4.51 -4.10
C GLU A 149 15.08 -5.32 -3.71
N TYR A 150 15.21 -6.18 -2.70
CA TYR A 150 14.09 -6.98 -2.22
C TYR A 150 12.93 -6.11 -1.72
N ILE A 151 13.25 -5.07 -0.95
CA ILE A 151 12.27 -4.10 -0.46
C ILE A 151 11.62 -3.36 -1.64
N PHE A 152 12.43 -2.96 -2.63
CA PHE A 152 11.98 -2.25 -3.81
C PHE A 152 10.98 -3.08 -4.65
N ARG A 153 11.28 -4.36 -4.91
CA ARG A 153 10.35 -5.26 -5.61
C ARG A 153 9.03 -5.40 -4.89
N ARG A 154 9.08 -5.53 -3.57
CA ARG A 154 7.88 -5.62 -2.74
C ARG A 154 7.06 -4.33 -2.81
N TYR A 155 7.73 -3.17 -2.82
CA TYR A 155 7.09 -1.87 -2.98
C TYR A 155 6.38 -1.75 -4.33
N LEU A 156 7.06 -2.09 -5.43
CA LEU A 156 6.47 -2.11 -6.78
C LEU A 156 5.26 -3.04 -6.86
N TYR A 157 5.37 -4.26 -6.34
CA TYR A 157 4.27 -5.21 -6.32
C TYR A 157 3.01 -4.68 -5.60
N LEU A 158 3.20 -3.97 -4.49
CA LEU A 158 2.07 -3.37 -3.76
C LEU A 158 1.45 -2.19 -4.50
N ILE A 159 2.26 -1.37 -5.17
CA ILE A 159 1.76 -0.30 -6.03
C ILE A 159 0.90 -0.91 -7.13
N GLU A 160 1.39 -1.94 -7.81
CA GLU A 160 0.63 -2.64 -8.86
C GLU A 160 -0.66 -3.28 -8.33
N GLN A 161 -0.64 -3.86 -7.13
CA GLN A 161 -1.84 -4.38 -6.47
C GLN A 161 -2.86 -3.27 -6.19
N SER A 162 -2.43 -2.11 -5.68
CA SER A 162 -3.34 -0.98 -5.45
C SER A 162 -3.90 -0.38 -6.73
N ALA A 163 -3.12 -0.37 -7.81
CA ALA A 163 -3.54 0.16 -9.10
C ALA A 163 -4.60 -0.70 -9.79
N LYS A 164 -4.67 -2.01 -9.51
CA LYS A 164 -5.63 -2.93 -10.14
C LYS A 164 -7.09 -2.64 -9.78
N ASP A 165 -7.34 -2.09 -8.60
CA ASP A 165 -8.70 -1.82 -8.10
C ASP A 165 -9.14 -0.35 -8.32
N LEU A 166 -8.29 0.49 -8.93
CA LEU A 166 -8.60 1.89 -9.22
C LEU A 166 -9.50 2.00 -10.46
N SER A 167 -10.68 2.61 -10.29
CA SER A 167 -11.66 2.84 -11.36
C SER A 167 -11.31 3.99 -12.30
N GLU A 168 -10.40 4.87 -11.88
CA GLU A 168 -9.92 6.00 -12.66
C GLU A 168 -8.49 5.76 -13.11
N ALA A 169 -8.23 5.98 -14.40
CA ALA A 169 -6.87 5.92 -14.94
C ALA A 169 -6.06 7.08 -14.37
N CYS A 170 -5.15 6.81 -13.43
CA CYS A 170 -4.17 7.79 -12.98
C CYS A 170 -3.21 8.11 -14.15
N PRO A 171 -3.21 9.34 -14.69
CA PRO A 171 -2.45 9.68 -15.89
C PRO A 171 -0.93 9.70 -15.67
N LEU A 172 -0.49 9.84 -14.42
CA LEU A 172 0.88 9.63 -13.98
C LEU A 172 0.80 8.59 -12.86
N ASP A 173 1.42 7.45 -13.07
CA ASP A 173 1.58 6.42 -12.06
C ASP A 173 2.63 6.93 -11.05
N GLU A 174 2.31 8.01 -10.31
CA GLU A 174 3.25 8.82 -9.50
C GLU A 174 4.01 7.95 -8.50
N HIS A 175 3.33 6.95 -7.93
CA HIS A 175 3.93 5.97 -7.03
C HIS A 175 4.97 5.11 -7.74
N ARG A 176 4.66 4.63 -8.95
CA ARG A 176 5.61 3.89 -9.77
C ARG A 176 6.79 4.77 -10.15
N TRP A 177 6.56 6.02 -10.56
CA TRP A 177 7.65 6.93 -10.90
C TRP A 177 8.55 7.24 -9.71
N SER A 178 7.96 7.52 -8.54
CA SER A 178 8.70 7.70 -7.29
C SER A 178 9.56 6.48 -6.98
N ALA A 179 9.00 5.27 -7.14
CA ALA A 179 9.75 4.03 -6.95
C ALA A 179 10.97 3.98 -7.90
N VAL A 180 10.76 4.21 -9.20
CA VAL A 180 11.84 4.20 -10.20
C VAL A 180 12.94 5.22 -9.88
N VAL A 181 12.58 6.45 -9.50
CA VAL A 181 13.55 7.49 -9.14
C VAL A 181 14.34 7.10 -7.90
N THR A 182 13.69 6.55 -6.87
CA THR A 182 14.38 6.07 -5.67
C THR A 182 15.39 4.97 -6.02
N TRP A 183 15.03 4.06 -6.93
CA TRP A 183 15.94 3.00 -7.36
C TRP A 183 17.19 3.53 -8.08
N ARG A 184 17.06 4.58 -8.90
CA ARG A 184 18.21 5.24 -9.55
C ARG A 184 19.27 5.72 -8.55
N LEU A 185 18.89 6.02 -7.31
CA LEU A 185 19.85 6.37 -6.26
C LEU A 185 20.79 5.20 -5.90
N PHE A 186 20.33 3.96 -6.03
CA PHE A 186 21.13 2.75 -5.75
C PHE A 186 21.94 2.30 -6.97
N GLN A 187 21.47 2.59 -8.18
CA GLN A 187 22.07 2.16 -9.44
C GLN A 187 23.57 2.46 -9.54
N LYS A 188 23.98 3.70 -9.22
CA LYS A 188 25.37 4.13 -9.34
C LYS A 188 26.29 3.38 -8.37
N ARG A 189 25.83 3.18 -7.12
CA ARG A 189 26.52 2.38 -6.10
C ARG A 189 26.63 0.92 -6.54
N ALA A 190 25.53 0.34 -7.02
CA ALA A 190 25.50 -1.03 -7.53
C ALA A 190 26.49 -1.23 -8.67
N LYS A 191 26.57 -0.27 -9.60
CA LYS A 191 27.51 -0.31 -10.72
C LYS A 191 28.97 -0.25 -10.26
N LEU A 192 29.30 0.65 -9.33
CA LEU A 192 30.65 0.71 -8.76
C LEU A 192 31.00 -0.59 -8.02
N LEU A 193 30.12 -1.08 -7.16
CA LEU A 193 30.32 -2.33 -6.43
C LEU A 193 30.50 -3.52 -7.36
N ASN A 194 29.78 -3.56 -8.49
CA ASN A 194 29.98 -4.61 -9.48
C ASN A 194 31.40 -4.58 -10.09
N TYR A 195 31.93 -3.40 -10.42
CA TYR A 195 33.31 -3.29 -10.91
C TYR A 195 34.34 -3.71 -9.85
N LEU A 196 34.15 -3.28 -8.60
CA LEU A 196 35.03 -3.65 -7.50
C LEU A 196 34.95 -5.15 -7.18
N ALA A 197 33.76 -5.74 -7.24
CA ALA A 197 33.52 -7.17 -7.04
C ALA A 197 34.17 -8.00 -8.16
N LEU A 198 34.04 -7.59 -9.43
CA LEU A 198 34.72 -8.24 -10.56
C LEU A 198 36.24 -8.22 -10.40
N LYS A 199 36.79 -7.06 -10.01
CA LYS A 199 38.23 -6.92 -9.77
C LYS A 199 38.70 -7.80 -8.60
N ALA A 200 37.96 -7.82 -7.49
CA ALA A 200 38.26 -8.67 -6.35
C ALA A 200 38.20 -10.17 -6.69
N GLU A 201 37.20 -10.58 -7.47
CA GLU A 201 37.07 -11.93 -8.00
C GLU A 201 38.32 -12.33 -8.80
N GLN A 202 38.72 -11.50 -9.76
CA GLN A 202 39.79 -11.81 -10.71
C GLN A 202 41.20 -11.72 -10.09
N GLU A 203 41.47 -10.69 -9.29
CA GLU A 203 42.82 -10.38 -8.81
C GLU A 203 43.15 -11.03 -7.46
N LEU A 204 42.15 -11.28 -6.60
CA LEU A 204 42.38 -11.76 -5.24
C LEU A 204 41.79 -13.15 -4.98
N LEU A 205 40.52 -13.38 -5.34
CA LEU A 205 39.77 -14.54 -4.86
C LEU A 205 39.98 -15.77 -5.74
N ALA A 206 39.78 -15.65 -7.07
CA ALA A 206 39.96 -16.76 -8.01
C ALA A 206 41.39 -17.35 -8.01
N PRO A 207 42.46 -16.55 -7.84
CA PRO A 207 43.81 -17.09 -7.67
C PRO A 207 44.04 -17.81 -6.33
N ASN A 208 43.25 -17.51 -5.29
CA ASN A 208 43.44 -18.01 -3.91
C ASN A 208 42.16 -18.67 -3.33
N PRO A 209 41.58 -19.69 -4.00
CA PRO A 209 40.24 -20.19 -3.70
C PRO A 209 40.11 -20.87 -2.32
N GLU A 210 41.19 -21.47 -1.80
CA GLU A 210 41.18 -22.14 -0.49
C GLU A 210 41.28 -21.14 0.67
N MET A 211 41.88 -19.96 0.44
CA MET A 211 42.09 -18.95 1.48
C MET A 211 40.82 -18.11 1.71
N TYR A 212 40.07 -17.82 0.65
CA TYR A 212 38.93 -16.90 0.66
C TYR A 212 37.62 -17.57 0.25
N LYS A 213 37.42 -18.82 0.66
CA LYS A 213 36.28 -19.62 0.19
C LYS A 213 34.93 -18.97 0.49
N HIS A 214 34.78 -18.31 1.63
CA HIS A 214 33.51 -17.68 2.01
C HIS A 214 33.29 -16.39 1.22
N GLU A 215 34.30 -15.54 1.17
CA GLU A 215 34.30 -14.25 0.48
C GLU A 215 34.10 -14.44 -1.03
N TYR A 216 34.67 -15.51 -1.60
CA TYR A 216 34.44 -15.88 -2.99
C TYR A 216 32.97 -16.20 -3.27
N GLN A 217 32.30 -16.94 -2.39
CA GLN A 217 30.86 -17.20 -2.53
C GLN A 217 30.03 -15.91 -2.44
N GLU A 218 30.37 -15.03 -1.50
CA GLU A 218 29.68 -13.75 -1.34
C GLU A 218 29.82 -12.84 -2.57
N ILE A 219 31.02 -12.75 -3.13
CA ILE A 219 31.28 -11.97 -4.34
C ILE A 219 30.56 -12.57 -5.55
N LEU A 220 30.57 -13.90 -5.73
CA LEU A 220 29.78 -14.53 -6.79
C LEU A 220 28.28 -14.28 -6.65
N MET A 221 27.75 -14.30 -5.42
CA MET A 221 26.36 -13.93 -5.16
C MET A 221 26.08 -12.46 -5.51
N ALA A 222 26.99 -11.54 -5.18
CA ALA A 222 26.87 -10.13 -5.52
C ALA A 222 26.87 -9.88 -7.03
N LEU A 223 27.79 -10.52 -7.76
CA LEU A 223 27.87 -10.44 -9.22
C LEU A 223 26.60 -10.97 -9.88
N GLY A 224 26.16 -12.17 -9.49
CA GLY A 224 24.94 -12.77 -10.01
C GLY A 224 23.69 -11.94 -9.67
N ALA A 225 23.65 -11.29 -8.51
CA ALA A 225 22.56 -10.38 -8.17
C ALA A 225 22.54 -9.17 -9.11
N TYR A 226 23.71 -8.54 -9.35
CA TYR A 226 23.81 -7.40 -10.26
C TYR A 226 23.36 -7.73 -11.70
N GLU A 227 23.79 -8.86 -12.26
CA GLU A 227 23.36 -9.29 -13.60
C GLU A 227 21.84 -9.47 -13.69
N ASN A 228 21.24 -10.08 -12.66
CA ASN A 228 19.79 -10.23 -12.58
C ASN A 228 19.09 -8.87 -12.51
N TRP A 229 19.64 -7.92 -11.74
CA TRP A 229 19.09 -6.58 -11.64
C TRP A 229 19.15 -5.83 -12.96
N GLU A 230 20.31 -5.86 -13.64
CA GLU A 230 20.49 -5.19 -14.93
C GLU A 230 19.50 -5.72 -15.97
N ARG A 231 19.31 -7.05 -16.02
CA ARG A 231 18.30 -7.68 -16.88
C ARG A 231 16.90 -7.18 -16.53
N ASP A 232 16.54 -7.23 -15.27
CA ASP A 232 15.17 -6.93 -14.84
C ASP A 232 14.83 -5.44 -15.06
N TRP A 233 15.76 -4.50 -14.87
CA TRP A 233 15.51 -3.09 -15.21
C TRP A 233 15.31 -2.84 -16.70
N LYS A 234 16.08 -3.54 -17.55
CA LYS A 234 15.86 -3.50 -19.00
C LYS A 234 14.45 -3.95 -19.34
N THR A 235 13.94 -5.01 -18.70
CA THR A 235 12.57 -5.50 -18.94
C THR A 235 11.48 -4.53 -18.47
N MET A 236 11.73 -3.78 -17.40
CA MET A 236 10.76 -2.82 -16.86
C MET A 236 10.66 -1.51 -17.68
N GLY A 237 11.47 -1.36 -18.75
CA GLY A 237 11.56 -0.10 -19.52
C GLY A 237 12.19 1.04 -18.73
N ILE A 238 12.85 0.72 -17.61
CA ILE A 238 13.55 1.64 -16.73
C ILE A 238 15.05 1.75 -17.12
N GLY A 239 15.49 0.85 -18.02
CA GLY A 239 16.89 0.68 -18.41
C GLY A 239 17.50 1.85 -19.18
N PHE A 240 18.78 2.06 -18.86
CA PHE A 240 19.82 2.96 -19.40
C PHE A 240 19.51 3.80 -20.65
#